data_AF-A0AAR5Q3V8-F1
#
_entry.id   AF-A0AAR5Q3V8-F1
#
_cell.length_a   1.000
_cell.length_b   1.000
_cell.length_c   1.000
_cell.angle_alpha   90.00
_cell.angle_beta   90.00
_cell.angle_gamma   90.00
#
_symmetry.space_group_name_H-M   'P 1'
#
loop_
_entity.id
_entity.type
_entity.pdbx_description
1 polymer ?
#
loop_
_entity_poly.entity_id
_entity_poly.type
_entity_poly.pdbx_seq_one_letter_code
_entity_poly.pdbx_strand_id
1 'polypeptide(L)'
;MKAVERRPPRMSANVLPFQMQAAESNTQLDHLCALDIHSRASYVRLSGIICTIGPASKDPAVLEKMMEVGMNVARLNFSHGSHEYHAETIKNIREAVANYSKKIGMTYPLAIALDTKGPEIRTGLLEGGGSAEIELKKGDTIKLTTDKAYAEKGNKDTVFVDYDNIQKVVKVGNKIYVDDGLISLVVSQIQGSFLTCTIENGGMLGSRKGVNLPGVPVDLPAVSEKDKSDLQFGVEQGVDMVFASFIRNGAALTEIRNILGDAGKHILIISKIENQQGVANLDEIIEASDGIMAARGDLGIEIPTEKVFLAQKQMIARCNKAGKPVICATQMLESMVKKPRPTRAESSDVANAILDGADCVMLSGETAKGDYPLDCVQTMASICKEAEAAIWHRRLFIDLSLNATPPIDAAHTVAIAAVEASTKSLAAAIIVITTSGRSAHLISKYKPRCPIIAVTRCARTARQAHLYRAVLPVLYEQDRLGDWLQDVDARVNCGITFGKSKGFIKSSDPVIVITGWKQGSGFTNTMRVVYVSEELGTICAA
;
A
#
# COMPACT_ATOMS: atom_id res chain seq x y z
N MET A 1 44.57 11.41 17.23
CA MET A 1 44.24 12.74 16.68
C MET A 1 42.88 13.15 17.22
N LYS A 2 42.81 14.33 17.86
CA LYS A 2 41.59 14.84 18.52
C LYS A 2 40.46 15.03 17.50
N ALA A 3 39.25 14.61 17.87
CA ALA A 3 38.04 14.86 17.11
C ALA A 3 37.82 16.38 16.99
N VAL A 4 37.77 16.87 15.77
CA VAL A 4 37.32 18.23 15.48
C VAL A 4 35.80 18.24 15.70
N GLU A 5 35.34 18.84 16.79
CA GLU A 5 33.94 19.21 16.97
C GLU A 5 33.52 20.10 15.79
N ARG A 6 32.82 19.52 14.82
CA ARG A 6 32.11 20.30 13.81
C ARG A 6 30.98 21.03 14.53
N ARG A 7 31.14 22.33 14.75
CA ARG A 7 30.04 23.22 15.13
C ARG A 7 28.86 22.96 14.18
N PRO A 8 27.62 22.83 14.68
CA PRO A 8 26.46 22.74 13.81
C PRO A 8 26.41 24.00 12.93
N PRO A 9 26.02 23.88 11.65
CA PRO A 9 25.87 25.05 10.78
C PRO A 9 24.91 26.04 11.44
N ARG A 10 25.30 27.32 11.46
CA ARG A 10 24.44 28.43 11.92
C ARG A 10 23.12 28.35 11.13
N MET A 11 22.04 27.99 11.81
CA MET A 11 20.69 28.06 11.23
C MET A 11 20.39 29.51 10.86
N SER A 12 19.97 29.77 9.61
CA SER A 12 19.29 31.02 9.30
C SER A 12 17.96 31.00 10.06
N ALA A 13 17.71 31.99 10.90
CA ALA A 13 16.53 32.04 11.77
C ALA A 13 15.19 32.24 11.02
N ASN A 14 15.16 32.16 9.68
CA ASN A 14 14.07 32.65 8.84
C ASN A 14 13.39 31.62 7.93
N VAL A 15 13.78 30.34 7.93
CA VAL A 15 13.13 29.33 7.07
C VAL A 15 11.92 28.73 7.79
N LEU A 16 10.72 28.95 7.26
CA LEU A 16 9.50 28.35 7.79
C LEU A 16 9.53 26.83 7.61
N PRO A 17 9.13 26.03 8.61
CA PRO A 17 9.07 24.58 8.48
C PRO A 17 7.95 24.16 7.54
N PHE A 18 7.92 22.87 7.20
CA PHE A 18 6.87 22.22 6.43
C PHE A 18 6.63 22.88 5.06
N GLN A 19 7.67 23.41 4.41
CA GLN A 19 7.53 24.10 3.12
C GLN A 19 6.41 25.17 3.12
N MET A 20 6.14 25.82 4.26
CA MET A 20 4.99 26.73 4.39
C MET A 20 5.07 27.93 3.45
N GLN A 21 6.28 28.41 3.17
CA GLN A 21 6.48 29.46 2.16
C GLN A 21 6.01 29.00 0.77
N ALA A 22 6.34 27.76 0.36
CA ALA A 22 5.88 27.20 -0.90
C ALA A 22 4.37 26.90 -0.89
N ALA A 23 3.79 26.57 0.26
CA ALA A 23 2.37 26.25 0.38
C ALA A 23 1.45 27.46 0.12
N GLU A 24 1.95 28.67 0.35
CA GLU A 24 1.23 29.93 0.16
C GLU A 24 1.28 30.46 -1.28
N SER A 25 2.05 29.82 -2.17
CA SER A 25 2.13 30.21 -3.59
C SER A 25 0.77 30.19 -4.30
N ASN A 26 0.65 31.00 -5.35
CA ASN A 26 -0.58 31.15 -6.14
C ASN A 26 -0.61 30.27 -7.40
N THR A 27 0.55 29.83 -7.89
CA THR A 27 0.67 28.97 -9.07
C THR A 27 1.50 27.74 -8.74
N GLN A 28 1.33 26.67 -9.53
CA GLN A 28 2.16 25.46 -9.39
C GLN A 28 3.64 25.77 -9.62
N LEU A 29 3.95 26.65 -10.58
CA LEU A 29 5.33 27.02 -10.88
C LEU A 29 5.98 27.73 -9.69
N ASP A 30 5.30 28.73 -9.12
CA ASP A 30 5.80 29.46 -7.95
C ASP A 30 5.93 28.56 -6.72
N HIS A 31 5.00 27.60 -6.56
CA HIS A 31 5.08 26.58 -5.53
C HIS A 31 6.37 25.76 -5.67
N LEU A 32 6.67 25.26 -6.87
CA LEU A 32 7.88 24.48 -7.13
C LEU A 32 9.16 25.31 -6.95
N CYS A 33 9.16 26.58 -7.40
CA CYS A 33 10.29 27.49 -7.22
C CYS A 33 10.58 27.81 -5.74
N ALA A 34 9.56 27.75 -4.88
CA ALA A 34 9.66 28.09 -3.46
C ALA A 34 10.00 26.90 -2.55
N LEU A 35 10.16 25.68 -3.08
CA LEU A 35 10.60 24.51 -2.30
C LEU A 35 12.02 24.74 -1.76
N ASP A 36 12.20 24.52 -0.45
CA ASP A 36 13.47 24.80 0.24
C ASP A 36 13.97 23.56 1.00
N ILE A 37 15.16 23.07 0.66
CA ILE A 37 15.81 21.92 1.30
C ILE A 37 16.22 22.18 2.75
N HIS A 38 16.23 23.44 3.19
CA HIS A 38 16.49 23.83 4.56
C HIS A 38 15.20 23.91 5.40
N SER A 39 14.03 23.87 4.77
CA SER A 39 12.75 23.77 5.46
C SER A 39 12.55 22.36 5.98
N ARG A 40 12.32 22.23 7.30
CA ARG A 40 12.17 20.93 7.95
C ARG A 40 10.82 20.32 7.65
N ALA A 41 10.78 19.06 7.23
CA ALA A 41 9.54 18.31 7.12
C ALA A 41 8.85 18.05 8.47
N SER A 42 7.59 17.62 8.39
CA SER A 42 6.83 17.13 9.55
C SER A 42 7.55 15.94 10.15
N TYR A 43 7.62 15.89 11.47
CA TYR A 43 8.16 14.71 12.13
C TYR A 43 7.14 13.56 12.11
N VAL A 44 5.84 13.85 11.98
CA VAL A 44 4.75 12.88 11.77
C VAL A 44 4.66 12.54 10.29
N ARG A 45 4.70 11.25 9.96
CA ARG A 45 4.45 10.74 8.61
C ARG A 45 2.97 10.44 8.43
N LEU A 46 2.41 10.80 7.28
CA LEU A 46 0.99 10.62 6.95
C LEU A 46 0.74 9.39 6.08
N SER A 47 1.67 9.03 5.21
CA SER A 47 1.49 7.93 4.26
C SER A 47 1.81 6.58 4.93
N GLY A 48 1.05 5.55 4.59
CA GLY A 48 1.26 4.20 5.10
C GLY A 48 2.48 3.53 4.45
N ILE A 49 3.22 2.73 5.22
CA ILE A 49 4.27 1.85 4.69
C ILE A 49 3.85 0.39 4.87
N ILE A 50 3.84 -0.31 3.74
CA ILE A 50 3.53 -1.73 3.65
C ILE A 50 4.84 -2.49 3.42
N CYS A 51 5.14 -3.47 4.28
CA CYS A 51 6.37 -4.25 4.19
C CYS A 51 6.04 -5.71 3.94
N THR A 52 6.68 -6.32 2.95
CA THR A 52 6.56 -7.76 2.72
C THR A 52 7.43 -8.52 3.70
N ILE A 53 6.82 -9.44 4.44
CA ILE A 53 7.53 -10.24 5.44
C ILE A 53 8.08 -11.52 4.79
N GLY A 54 9.33 -11.83 5.10
CA GLY A 54 10.03 -13.00 4.56
C GLY A 54 11.21 -13.42 5.44
N PRO A 55 12.12 -14.25 4.93
CA PRO A 55 13.27 -14.75 5.69
C PRO A 55 14.11 -13.68 6.40
N ALA A 56 14.24 -12.48 5.81
CA ALA A 56 15.02 -11.39 6.40
C ALA A 56 14.29 -10.64 7.54
N SER A 57 12.98 -10.81 7.67
CA SER A 57 12.13 -9.96 8.51
C SER A 57 11.12 -10.72 9.38
N LYS A 58 10.99 -12.04 9.27
CA LYS A 58 9.99 -12.81 10.03
C LYS A 58 10.30 -13.00 11.53
N ASP A 59 11.49 -12.64 11.97
CA ASP A 59 11.90 -12.71 13.38
C ASP A 59 11.19 -11.62 14.21
N PRO A 60 10.59 -11.94 15.37
CA PRO A 60 9.87 -10.96 16.20
C PRO A 60 10.70 -9.71 16.57
N ALA A 61 12.00 -9.85 16.87
CA ALA A 61 12.83 -8.72 17.24
C ALA A 61 13.11 -7.79 16.04
N VAL A 62 13.15 -8.33 14.82
CA VAL A 62 13.24 -7.52 13.60
C VAL A 62 11.91 -6.82 13.33
N LEU A 63 10.77 -7.52 13.47
CA LEU A 63 9.43 -6.95 13.31
C LEU A 63 9.18 -5.79 14.27
N GLU A 64 9.59 -5.91 15.54
CA GLU A 64 9.53 -4.83 16.53
C GLU A 64 10.28 -3.58 16.07
N LYS A 65 11.50 -3.76 15.55
CA LYS A 65 12.29 -2.65 14.99
C LYS A 65 11.65 -2.07 13.73
N MET A 66 11.07 -2.91 12.87
CA MET A 66 10.36 -2.45 11.68
C MET A 66 9.14 -1.58 12.03
N MET A 67 8.38 -1.94 13.07
CA MET A 67 7.29 -1.11 13.60
C MET A 67 7.82 0.24 14.13
N GLU A 68 8.93 0.22 14.85
CA GLU A 68 9.57 1.42 15.41
C GLU A 68 10.05 2.39 14.31
N VAL A 69 10.63 1.89 13.22
CA VAL A 69 11.06 2.72 12.09
C VAL A 69 9.93 3.04 11.10
N GLY A 70 8.76 2.43 11.28
CA GLY A 70 7.49 2.92 10.72
C GLY A 70 6.75 1.98 9.76
N MET A 71 6.86 0.66 9.89
CA MET A 71 5.98 -0.30 9.21
C MET A 71 4.54 -0.23 9.74
N ASN A 72 3.53 -0.10 8.87
CA ASN A 72 2.12 -0.06 9.27
C ASN A 72 1.32 -1.32 8.90
N VAL A 73 1.73 -2.00 7.83
CA VAL A 73 1.07 -3.20 7.31
C VAL A 73 2.13 -4.25 6.99
N ALA A 74 1.94 -5.46 7.51
CA ALA A 74 2.73 -6.63 7.17
C ALA A 74 2.04 -7.39 6.02
N ARG A 75 2.68 -7.43 4.85
CA ARG A 75 2.23 -8.17 3.68
C ARG A 75 2.81 -9.58 3.68
N LEU A 76 1.95 -10.57 3.45
CA LEU A 76 2.30 -11.97 3.27
C LEU A 76 2.08 -12.36 1.81
N ASN A 77 3.14 -12.75 1.11
CA ASN A 77 3.06 -13.10 -0.31
C ASN A 77 2.80 -14.60 -0.49
N PHE A 78 1.58 -14.99 -0.90
CA PHE A 78 1.15 -16.38 -1.06
C PHE A 78 1.53 -17.01 -2.41
N SER A 79 2.22 -16.29 -3.30
CA SER A 79 2.96 -16.91 -4.41
C SER A 79 4.10 -17.80 -3.91
N HIS A 80 4.51 -17.64 -2.64
CA HIS A 80 5.53 -18.45 -1.97
C HIS A 80 5.06 -18.89 -0.57
N GLY A 81 5.71 -19.91 -0.01
CA GLY A 81 5.42 -20.42 1.34
C GLY A 81 4.16 -21.29 1.42
N SER A 82 4.12 -22.15 2.43
CA SER A 82 2.94 -22.93 2.79
C SER A 82 2.06 -22.15 3.78
N HIS A 83 0.83 -22.63 4.02
CA HIS A 83 -0.02 -22.10 5.10
C HIS A 83 0.66 -22.19 6.46
N GLU A 84 1.43 -23.25 6.74
CA GLU A 84 2.19 -23.39 7.98
C GLU A 84 3.24 -22.28 8.14
N TYR A 85 3.99 -21.98 7.08
CA TYR A 85 4.97 -20.89 7.09
C TYR A 85 4.30 -19.52 7.35
N HIS A 86 3.16 -19.27 6.71
CA HIS A 86 2.43 -18.02 6.90
C HIS A 86 1.74 -17.96 8.27
N ALA A 87 1.27 -19.08 8.83
CA ALA A 87 0.75 -19.15 10.20
C ALA A 87 1.82 -18.82 11.24
N GLU A 88 3.03 -19.38 11.08
CA GLU A 88 4.19 -19.03 11.91
C GLU A 88 4.50 -17.53 11.79
N THR A 89 4.50 -17.00 10.57
CA THR A 89 4.78 -15.58 10.33
C THR A 89 3.73 -14.67 10.99
N ILE A 90 2.44 -15.02 10.90
CA ILE A 90 1.34 -14.29 11.56
C ILE A 90 1.48 -14.34 13.08
N LYS A 91 1.87 -15.50 13.64
CA LYS A 91 2.16 -15.65 15.06
C LYS A 91 3.29 -14.70 15.50
N ASN A 92 4.40 -14.69 14.76
CA ASN A 92 5.55 -13.81 15.06
C ASN A 92 5.17 -12.32 14.97
N ILE A 93 4.36 -11.94 13.98
CA ILE A 93 3.82 -10.59 13.86
C ILE A 93 3.01 -10.20 15.10
N ARG A 94 2.10 -11.08 15.55
CA ARG A 94 1.27 -10.81 16.74
C ARG A 94 2.09 -10.73 18.02
N GLU A 95 3.11 -11.57 18.16
CA GLU A 95 4.05 -11.53 19.28
C GLU A 95 4.82 -10.20 19.31
N ALA A 96 5.41 -9.81 18.17
CA ALA A 96 6.12 -8.54 18.03
C ALA A 96 5.21 -7.35 18.35
N VAL A 97 3.94 -7.37 17.90
CA VAL A 97 2.96 -6.31 18.20
C VAL A 97 2.70 -6.24 19.70
N ALA A 98 2.53 -7.37 20.38
CA ALA A 98 2.33 -7.40 21.83
C ALA A 98 3.55 -6.86 22.58
N ASN A 99 4.76 -7.24 22.18
CA ASN A 99 6.01 -6.76 22.78
C ASN A 99 6.19 -5.25 22.56
N TYR A 100 6.02 -4.79 21.33
CA TYR A 100 6.14 -3.37 21.00
C TYR A 100 5.08 -2.52 21.69
N SER A 101 3.84 -3.01 21.79
CA SER A 101 2.76 -2.34 22.51
C SER A 101 3.10 -2.12 23.99
N LYS A 102 3.69 -3.13 24.65
CA LYS A 102 4.20 -3.01 26.01
C LYS A 102 5.33 -1.98 26.10
N LYS A 103 6.29 -2.01 25.16
CA LYS A 103 7.42 -1.06 25.10
C LYS A 103 6.96 0.39 25.02
N ILE A 104 5.89 0.68 24.27
CA ILE A 104 5.39 2.05 24.08
C ILE A 104 4.22 2.43 25.00
N GLY A 105 3.78 1.53 25.89
CA GLY A 105 2.69 1.77 26.83
C GLY A 105 1.31 1.98 26.18
N MET A 106 1.11 1.52 24.95
CA MET A 106 -0.16 1.61 24.22
C MET A 106 -0.22 0.53 23.14
N THR A 107 -1.42 0.03 22.83
CA THR A 107 -1.62 -0.94 21.76
C THR A 107 -1.21 -0.35 20.41
N TYR A 108 -0.24 -0.97 19.75
CA TYR A 108 0.19 -0.62 18.40
C TYR A 108 -0.67 -1.38 17.37
N PRO A 109 -1.57 -0.71 16.63
CA PRO A 109 -2.30 -1.38 15.57
C PRO A 109 -1.34 -1.63 14.40
N LEU A 110 -1.06 -2.90 14.08
CA LEU A 110 -0.36 -3.29 12.86
C LEU A 110 -1.28 -4.17 12.04
N ALA A 111 -1.53 -3.83 10.77
CA ALA A 111 -2.39 -4.62 9.91
C ALA A 111 -1.67 -5.79 9.26
N ILE A 112 -2.40 -6.87 8.97
CA ILE A 112 -1.90 -8.03 8.23
C ILE A 112 -2.63 -8.11 6.89
N ALA A 113 -1.87 -8.15 5.79
CA ALA A 113 -2.37 -8.27 4.43
C ALA A 113 -1.97 -9.61 3.81
N LEU A 114 -2.95 -10.34 3.26
CA LEU A 114 -2.73 -11.54 2.44
C LEU A 114 -2.66 -11.13 0.97
N ASP A 115 -1.54 -11.36 0.30
CA ASP A 115 -1.40 -11.14 -1.14
C ASP A 115 -1.52 -12.48 -1.87
N THR A 116 -2.59 -12.64 -2.66
CA THR A 116 -2.95 -13.89 -3.34
C THR A 116 -1.93 -14.24 -4.42
N LYS A 117 -1.78 -15.53 -4.73
CA LYS A 117 -0.99 -15.92 -5.90
C LYS A 117 -1.66 -15.44 -7.19
N GLY A 118 -2.96 -15.67 -7.32
CA GLY A 118 -3.73 -15.35 -8.52
C GLY A 118 -3.45 -16.29 -9.70
N PRO A 119 -4.09 -16.01 -10.85
CA PRO A 119 -3.99 -16.81 -12.06
C PRO A 119 -2.69 -16.55 -12.84
N GLU A 120 -1.55 -16.83 -12.22
CA GLU A 120 -0.24 -16.79 -12.89
C GLU A 120 -0.11 -17.94 -13.90
N ILE A 121 0.51 -17.66 -15.05
CA ILE A 121 0.98 -18.70 -15.98
C ILE A 121 2.44 -18.99 -15.64
N ARG A 122 2.83 -20.26 -15.60
CA ARG A 122 4.20 -20.69 -15.28
C ARG A 122 4.73 -21.75 -16.24
N THR A 123 6.05 -21.77 -16.37
CA THR A 123 6.76 -22.85 -17.05
C THR A 123 6.82 -24.13 -16.19
N GLY A 124 7.09 -25.26 -16.83
CA GLY A 124 7.36 -26.54 -16.16
C GLY A 124 8.71 -26.62 -15.43
N LEU A 125 9.07 -27.83 -15.00
CA LEU A 125 10.42 -28.15 -14.56
C LEU A 125 11.32 -28.42 -15.78
N LEU A 126 12.57 -27.99 -15.67
CA LEU A 126 13.61 -28.28 -16.66
C LEU A 126 14.23 -29.65 -16.41
N GLU A 127 14.79 -30.26 -17.48
CA GLU A 127 15.61 -31.46 -17.39
C GLU A 127 16.80 -31.18 -16.46
N GLY A 128 17.00 -32.04 -15.46
CA GLY A 128 17.98 -31.82 -14.39
C GLY A 128 17.38 -31.28 -13.08
N GLY A 129 16.06 -31.04 -13.03
CA GLY A 129 15.31 -30.75 -11.81
C GLY A 129 15.14 -29.26 -11.52
N GLY A 130 14.64 -28.94 -10.32
CA GLY A 130 14.18 -27.58 -9.98
C GLY A 130 15.26 -26.49 -9.96
N SER A 131 16.54 -26.86 -9.84
CA SER A 131 17.69 -25.94 -9.89
C SER A 131 18.39 -25.92 -11.24
N ALA A 132 17.90 -26.68 -12.24
CA ALA A 132 18.46 -26.63 -13.57
C ALA A 132 18.13 -25.29 -14.23
N GLU A 133 19.05 -24.83 -15.07
CA GLU A 133 18.89 -23.65 -15.92
C GLU A 133 19.37 -23.98 -17.33
N ILE A 134 18.71 -23.40 -18.33
CA ILE A 134 19.06 -23.55 -19.74
C ILE A 134 19.29 -22.18 -20.38
N GLU A 135 20.31 -22.07 -21.21
CA GLU A 135 20.58 -20.85 -21.97
C GLU A 135 19.72 -20.83 -23.24
N LEU A 136 18.85 -19.82 -23.36
CA LEU A 136 18.11 -19.50 -24.58
C LEU A 136 18.86 -18.43 -25.36
N LYS A 137 19.22 -18.73 -26.61
CA LYS A 137 20.00 -17.81 -27.46
C LYS A 137 19.10 -17.04 -28.41
N LYS A 138 19.40 -15.76 -28.58
CA LYS A 138 18.68 -14.89 -29.50
C LYS A 138 18.74 -15.43 -30.93
N GLY A 139 17.60 -15.46 -31.61
CA GLY A 139 17.44 -15.95 -32.98
C GLY A 139 17.11 -17.45 -33.06
N ASP A 140 17.39 -18.22 -32.00
CA ASP A 140 17.04 -19.64 -31.97
C ASP A 140 15.52 -19.84 -31.85
N THR A 141 15.09 -21.07 -32.13
CA THR A 141 13.68 -21.48 -32.05
C THR A 141 13.44 -22.30 -30.80
N ILE A 142 12.33 -22.03 -30.11
CA ILE A 142 11.85 -22.80 -28.97
C ILE A 142 10.38 -23.15 -29.16
N LYS A 143 9.96 -24.32 -28.67
CA LYS A 143 8.55 -24.71 -28.64
C LYS A 143 7.99 -24.58 -27.23
N LEU A 144 6.86 -23.90 -27.08
CA LEU A 144 6.05 -23.97 -25.86
C LEU A 144 4.94 -24.99 -26.06
N THR A 145 4.65 -25.79 -25.04
CA THR A 145 3.61 -26.84 -25.11
C THR A 145 2.78 -26.89 -23.83
N THR A 146 1.51 -27.30 -23.97
CA THR A 146 0.64 -27.65 -22.83
C THR A 146 0.54 -29.17 -22.63
N ASP A 147 1.32 -29.95 -23.37
CA ASP A 147 1.39 -31.40 -23.18
C ASP A 147 2.10 -31.74 -21.86
N LYS A 148 1.35 -32.32 -20.92
CA LYS A 148 1.83 -32.71 -19.59
C LYS A 148 2.99 -33.72 -19.65
N ALA A 149 3.21 -34.41 -20.76
CA ALA A 149 4.38 -35.26 -20.96
C ALA A 149 5.72 -34.49 -20.88
N TYR A 150 5.68 -33.16 -21.10
CA TYR A 150 6.82 -32.26 -21.03
C TYR A 150 6.89 -31.44 -19.73
N ALA A 151 5.95 -31.63 -18.80
CA ALA A 151 5.86 -30.84 -17.57
C ALA A 151 7.15 -30.86 -16.74
N GLU A 152 7.95 -31.92 -16.85
CA GLU A 152 9.23 -32.09 -16.16
C GLU A 152 10.41 -32.37 -17.10
N LYS A 153 10.25 -32.08 -18.39
CA LYS A 153 11.25 -32.33 -19.43
C LYS A 153 11.57 -31.07 -20.23
N GLY A 154 11.51 -29.91 -19.57
CA GLY A 154 11.83 -28.64 -20.21
C GLY A 154 13.31 -28.59 -20.59
N ASN A 155 13.60 -28.24 -21.84
CA ASN A 155 14.97 -28.08 -22.33
C ASN A 155 15.01 -26.92 -23.35
N LYS A 156 16.17 -26.70 -23.98
CA LYS A 156 16.37 -25.58 -24.93
C LYS A 156 15.42 -25.62 -26.14
N ASP A 157 14.90 -26.80 -26.48
CA ASP A 157 14.08 -27.01 -27.67
C ASP A 157 12.58 -26.96 -27.34
N THR A 158 12.16 -27.41 -26.14
CA THR A 158 10.75 -27.46 -25.74
C THR A 158 10.55 -27.20 -24.25
N VAL A 159 9.59 -26.33 -23.91
CA VAL A 159 9.22 -25.99 -22.53
C VAL A 159 7.72 -26.10 -22.34
N PHE A 160 7.29 -26.73 -21.25
CA PHE A 160 5.89 -26.79 -20.85
C PHE A 160 5.42 -25.45 -20.25
N VAL A 161 4.16 -25.08 -20.51
CA VAL A 161 3.44 -23.98 -19.86
C VAL A 161 2.10 -24.49 -19.32
N ASP A 162 1.70 -24.03 -18.14
CA ASP A 162 0.52 -24.54 -17.40
C ASP A 162 -0.82 -23.90 -17.78
N TYR A 163 -0.86 -23.12 -18.87
CA TYR A 163 -2.08 -22.52 -19.39
C TYR A 163 -2.62 -23.28 -20.60
N ASP A 164 -3.48 -24.26 -20.34
CA ASP A 164 -4.06 -25.19 -21.34
C ASP A 164 -4.73 -24.49 -22.54
N ASN A 165 -5.21 -23.25 -22.37
CA ASN A 165 -5.91 -22.51 -23.42
C ASN A 165 -5.00 -21.55 -24.23
N ILE A 166 -3.69 -21.53 -23.95
CA ILE A 166 -2.75 -20.57 -24.54
C ILE A 166 -2.81 -20.54 -26.06
N GLN A 167 -2.89 -21.69 -26.73
CA GLN A 167 -2.89 -21.80 -28.19
C GLN A 167 -4.14 -21.19 -28.85
N LYS A 168 -5.23 -21.02 -28.11
CA LYS A 168 -6.47 -20.42 -28.63
C LYS A 168 -6.48 -18.90 -28.50
N VAL A 169 -5.77 -18.36 -27.51
CA VAL A 169 -5.79 -16.92 -27.21
C VAL A 169 -4.63 -16.18 -27.87
N VAL A 170 -3.47 -16.82 -28.02
CA VAL A 170 -2.33 -16.21 -28.72
C VAL A 170 -2.46 -16.35 -30.23
N LYS A 171 -1.84 -15.42 -30.96
CA LYS A 171 -1.76 -15.38 -32.42
C LYS A 171 -0.31 -15.29 -32.87
N VAL A 172 -0.04 -15.71 -34.11
CA VAL A 172 1.27 -15.48 -34.75
C VAL A 172 1.61 -13.99 -34.69
N GLY A 173 2.84 -13.68 -34.28
CA GLY A 173 3.34 -12.33 -34.04
C GLY A 173 3.13 -11.80 -32.61
N ASN A 174 2.35 -12.48 -31.75
CA ASN A 174 2.25 -12.09 -30.35
C ASN A 174 3.58 -12.33 -29.61
N LYS A 175 3.83 -11.49 -28.62
CA LYS A 175 4.97 -11.62 -27.71
C LYS A 175 4.58 -12.43 -26.49
N ILE A 176 5.48 -13.30 -26.06
CA ILE A 176 5.40 -14.04 -24.81
C ILE A 176 6.64 -13.68 -24.00
N TYR A 177 6.42 -13.25 -22.77
CA TYR A 177 7.49 -12.88 -21.85
C TYR A 177 7.64 -13.97 -20.80
N VAL A 178 8.88 -14.28 -20.43
CA VAL A 178 9.20 -15.31 -19.43
C VAL A 178 10.22 -14.74 -18.45
N ASP A 179 10.10 -15.15 -17.18
CA ASP A 179 11.00 -14.78 -16.09
C ASP A 179 11.10 -13.27 -15.87
N ASP A 180 10.03 -12.68 -15.33
CA ASP A 180 9.93 -11.25 -15.05
C ASP A 180 10.18 -10.35 -16.28
N GLY A 181 9.85 -10.87 -17.48
CA GLY A 181 10.02 -10.16 -18.75
C GLY A 181 11.44 -10.13 -19.29
N LEU A 182 12.39 -10.82 -18.65
CA LEU A 182 13.79 -10.85 -19.08
C LEU A 182 13.97 -11.59 -20.41
N ILE A 183 13.20 -12.66 -20.61
CA ILE A 183 13.19 -13.44 -21.87
C ILE A 183 11.96 -13.02 -22.68
N SER A 184 12.17 -12.74 -23.97
CA SER A 184 11.07 -12.43 -24.89
C SER A 184 11.05 -13.37 -26.09
N LEU A 185 9.88 -13.92 -26.36
CA LEU A 185 9.60 -14.86 -27.44
C LEU A 185 8.55 -14.25 -28.37
N VAL A 186 8.67 -14.51 -29.68
CA VAL A 186 7.66 -14.11 -30.67
C VAL A 186 7.08 -15.37 -31.30
N VAL A 187 5.76 -15.54 -31.20
CA VAL A 187 5.06 -16.69 -31.77
C VAL A 187 5.20 -16.67 -33.29
N SER A 188 5.83 -17.69 -33.87
CA SER A 188 6.03 -17.82 -35.31
C SER A 188 5.07 -18.83 -35.95
N GLN A 189 4.66 -19.86 -35.21
CA GLN A 189 3.71 -20.86 -35.69
C GLN A 189 2.91 -21.48 -34.54
N ILE A 190 1.64 -21.81 -34.80
CA ILE A 190 0.76 -22.53 -33.88
C ILE A 190 0.37 -23.86 -34.55
N GLN A 191 0.72 -24.99 -33.94
CA GLN A 191 0.42 -26.31 -34.48
C GLN A 191 0.10 -27.32 -33.37
N GLY A 192 -1.13 -27.81 -33.33
CA GLY A 192 -1.57 -28.76 -32.31
C GLY A 192 -1.40 -28.18 -30.90
N SER A 193 -0.70 -28.91 -30.02
CA SER A 193 -0.37 -28.46 -28.66
C SER A 193 0.87 -27.56 -28.59
N PHE A 194 1.54 -27.28 -29.71
CA PHE A 194 2.82 -26.55 -29.74
C PHE A 194 2.69 -25.13 -30.29
N LEU A 195 3.36 -24.20 -29.61
CA LEU A 195 3.65 -22.85 -30.07
C LEU A 195 5.13 -22.78 -30.42
N THR A 196 5.46 -22.75 -31.70
CA THR A 196 6.83 -22.47 -32.13
C THR A 196 7.07 -20.97 -32.02
N CYS A 197 8.15 -20.59 -31.34
CA CYS A 197 8.51 -19.20 -31.10
C CYS A 197 9.96 -18.94 -31.51
N THR A 198 10.23 -17.74 -32.01
CA THR A 198 11.57 -17.22 -32.18
C THR A 198 11.99 -16.48 -30.92
N ILE A 199 13.19 -16.76 -30.40
CA ILE A 199 13.74 -16.08 -29.23
C ILE A 199 14.21 -14.68 -29.67
N GLU A 200 13.48 -13.64 -29.27
CA GLU A 200 13.82 -12.24 -29.57
C GLU A 200 14.87 -11.71 -28.58
N ASN A 201 14.68 -11.99 -27.29
CA ASN A 201 15.66 -11.76 -26.24
C ASN A 201 15.92 -13.06 -25.47
N GLY A 202 17.17 -13.49 -25.48
CA GLY A 202 17.62 -14.70 -24.80
C GLY A 202 17.96 -14.48 -23.32
N GLY A 203 18.40 -15.54 -22.66
CA GLY A 203 18.77 -15.51 -21.25
C GLY A 203 18.81 -16.90 -20.62
N MET A 204 19.12 -16.96 -19.32
CA MET A 204 19.04 -18.18 -18.55
C MET A 204 17.58 -18.40 -18.12
N LEU A 205 16.95 -19.46 -18.63
CA LEU A 205 15.63 -19.88 -18.19
C LEU A 205 15.81 -20.90 -17.06
N GLY A 206 15.17 -20.64 -15.91
CA GLY A 206 15.03 -21.60 -14.82
C GLY A 206 13.68 -22.34 -14.85
N SER A 207 13.46 -23.18 -13.84
CA SER A 207 12.18 -23.88 -13.67
C SER A 207 11.08 -22.99 -13.06
N ARG A 208 9.81 -23.25 -13.42
CA ARG A 208 8.61 -22.60 -12.83
C ARG A 208 8.60 -21.07 -12.88
N LYS A 209 9.16 -20.50 -13.94
CA LYS A 209 9.19 -19.05 -14.17
C LYS A 209 7.83 -18.54 -14.65
N GLY A 210 7.49 -17.31 -14.28
CA GLY A 210 6.26 -16.65 -14.71
C GLY A 210 6.25 -16.42 -16.22
N VAL A 211 5.06 -16.47 -16.82
CA VAL A 211 4.81 -16.21 -18.23
C VAL A 211 3.74 -15.13 -18.36
N ASN A 212 4.01 -14.11 -19.16
CA ASN A 212 3.10 -12.99 -19.41
C ASN A 212 2.73 -12.95 -20.91
N LEU A 213 1.49 -12.56 -21.20
CA LEU A 213 0.93 -12.57 -22.56
C LEU A 213 0.37 -11.18 -22.94
N PRO A 214 1.23 -10.16 -23.14
CA PRO A 214 0.78 -8.80 -23.38
C PRO A 214 -0.17 -8.65 -24.57
N GLY A 215 -1.27 -7.93 -24.36
CA GLY A 215 -2.27 -7.66 -25.39
C GLY A 215 -3.16 -8.86 -25.74
N VAL A 216 -3.07 -9.95 -24.98
CA VAL A 216 -3.91 -11.12 -25.12
C VAL A 216 -4.89 -11.19 -23.94
N PRO A 217 -6.22 -11.18 -24.19
CA PRO A 217 -7.19 -11.43 -23.13
C PRO A 217 -7.03 -12.87 -22.61
N VAL A 218 -6.42 -13.01 -21.43
CA VAL A 218 -6.30 -14.30 -20.75
C VAL A 218 -7.64 -14.64 -20.10
N ASP A 219 -8.10 -15.89 -20.24
CA ASP A 219 -9.41 -16.35 -19.73
C ASP A 219 -9.31 -17.30 -18.53
N LEU A 220 -8.16 -17.31 -17.86
CA LEU A 220 -8.01 -17.96 -16.55
C LEU A 220 -9.06 -17.41 -15.57
N PRO A 221 -9.57 -18.23 -14.62
CA PRO A 221 -10.47 -17.75 -13.58
C PRO A 221 -9.78 -16.66 -12.75
N ALA A 222 -10.54 -15.71 -12.22
CA ALA A 222 -9.97 -14.67 -11.36
C ALA A 222 -9.46 -15.23 -10.03
N VAL A 223 -10.07 -16.32 -9.55
CA VAL A 223 -9.70 -17.00 -8.31
C VAL A 223 -9.49 -18.49 -8.61
N SER A 224 -8.26 -18.99 -8.43
CA SER A 224 -7.97 -20.42 -8.55
C SER A 224 -8.45 -21.21 -7.32
N GLU A 225 -8.47 -22.54 -7.39
CA GLU A 225 -8.75 -23.39 -6.21
C GLU A 225 -7.72 -23.18 -5.09
N LYS A 226 -6.45 -22.90 -5.45
CA LYS A 226 -5.44 -22.52 -4.46
C LYS A 226 -5.79 -21.19 -3.81
N ASP A 227 -6.19 -20.18 -4.60
CA ASP A 227 -6.57 -18.88 -4.04
C ASP A 227 -7.80 -19.00 -3.13
N LYS A 228 -8.78 -19.85 -3.45
CA LYS A 228 -9.90 -20.15 -2.55
C LYS A 228 -9.43 -20.67 -1.19
N SER A 229 -8.53 -21.65 -1.20
CA SER A 229 -7.92 -22.22 0.01
C SER A 229 -7.13 -21.17 0.80
N ASP A 230 -6.34 -20.34 0.12
CA ASP A 230 -5.56 -19.26 0.73
C ASP A 230 -6.47 -18.18 1.35
N LEU A 231 -7.56 -17.80 0.69
CA LEU A 231 -8.53 -16.82 1.19
C LEU A 231 -9.25 -17.35 2.44
N GLN A 232 -9.65 -18.62 2.44
CA GLN A 232 -10.26 -19.27 3.61
C GLN A 232 -9.27 -19.32 4.79
N PHE A 233 -8.02 -19.70 4.54
CA PHE A 233 -6.96 -19.62 5.53
C PHE A 233 -6.79 -18.18 6.06
N GLY A 234 -6.83 -17.18 5.19
CA GLY A 234 -6.78 -15.76 5.60
C GLY A 234 -7.93 -15.36 6.53
N VAL A 235 -9.15 -15.86 6.28
CA VAL A 235 -10.32 -15.66 7.14
C VAL A 235 -10.10 -16.32 8.51
N GLU A 236 -9.65 -17.56 8.54
CA GLU A 236 -9.35 -18.30 9.78
C GLU A 236 -8.25 -17.60 10.59
N GLN A 237 -7.22 -17.10 9.92
CA GLN A 237 -6.16 -16.34 10.54
C GLN A 237 -6.56 -14.91 10.90
N GLY A 238 -7.73 -14.43 10.49
CA GLY A 238 -8.22 -13.08 10.80
C GLY A 238 -7.33 -11.97 10.22
N VAL A 239 -6.91 -12.09 8.95
CA VAL A 239 -6.21 -11.02 8.24
C VAL A 239 -7.11 -9.79 8.06
N ASP A 240 -6.52 -8.61 7.90
CA ASP A 240 -7.27 -7.37 7.83
C ASP A 240 -7.67 -6.99 6.40
N MET A 241 -6.89 -7.44 5.42
CA MET A 241 -7.09 -7.14 4.01
C MET A 241 -6.48 -8.22 3.09
N VAL A 242 -7.01 -8.29 1.89
CA VAL A 242 -6.54 -9.15 0.78
C VAL A 242 -6.05 -8.24 -0.34
N PHE A 243 -4.84 -8.49 -0.82
CA PHE A 243 -4.33 -7.94 -2.07
C PHE A 243 -4.58 -8.99 -3.16
N ALA A 244 -5.61 -8.74 -3.97
CA ALA A 244 -6.07 -9.69 -4.97
C ALA A 244 -5.34 -9.47 -6.30
N SER A 245 -4.66 -10.50 -6.78
CA SER A 245 -3.79 -10.48 -7.96
C SER A 245 -4.59 -10.62 -9.26
N PHE A 246 -4.10 -9.99 -10.33
CA PHE A 246 -4.57 -10.04 -11.71
C PHE A 246 -6.06 -9.74 -11.88
N ILE A 247 -6.58 -8.78 -11.09
CA ILE A 247 -7.97 -8.35 -11.20
C ILE A 247 -8.20 -7.67 -12.55
N ARG A 248 -9.19 -8.20 -13.28
CA ARG A 248 -9.53 -7.80 -14.65
C ARG A 248 -10.91 -7.16 -14.77
N ASN A 249 -11.80 -7.38 -13.80
CA ASN A 249 -13.18 -6.88 -13.85
C ASN A 249 -13.81 -6.85 -12.46
N GLY A 250 -14.95 -6.18 -12.35
CA GLY A 250 -15.76 -6.09 -11.12
C GLY A 250 -16.28 -7.44 -10.59
N ALA A 251 -16.58 -8.39 -11.49
CA ALA A 251 -17.16 -9.69 -11.12
C ALA A 251 -16.20 -10.54 -10.28
N ALA A 252 -14.89 -10.45 -10.54
CA ALA A 252 -13.85 -11.08 -9.73
C ALA A 252 -13.94 -10.71 -8.24
N LEU A 253 -14.30 -9.46 -7.93
CA LEU A 253 -14.39 -9.01 -6.54
C LEU A 253 -15.63 -9.55 -5.85
N THR A 254 -16.70 -9.76 -6.60
CA THR A 254 -17.90 -10.46 -6.10
C THR A 254 -17.57 -11.90 -5.76
N GLU A 255 -16.81 -12.59 -6.62
CA GLU A 255 -16.33 -13.96 -6.35
C GLU A 255 -15.48 -14.02 -5.07
N ILE A 256 -14.46 -13.16 -4.94
CA ILE A 256 -13.61 -13.08 -3.75
C ILE A 256 -14.45 -12.79 -2.51
N ARG A 257 -15.37 -11.82 -2.57
CA ARG A 257 -16.25 -11.46 -1.44
C ARG A 257 -17.12 -12.64 -1.00
N ASN A 258 -17.65 -13.42 -1.95
CA ASN A 258 -18.43 -14.62 -1.65
C ASN A 258 -17.59 -15.71 -0.99
N ILE A 259 -16.35 -15.91 -1.45
CA ILE A 259 -15.41 -16.88 -0.85
C ILE A 259 -15.05 -16.51 0.59
N LEU A 260 -14.83 -15.22 0.86
CA LEU A 260 -14.58 -14.72 2.22
C LEU A 260 -15.78 -14.94 3.16
N GLY A 261 -17.00 -14.97 2.60
CA GLY A 261 -18.24 -15.24 3.32
C GLY A 261 -18.54 -14.25 4.45
N ASP A 262 -19.49 -14.62 5.31
CA ASP A 262 -19.92 -13.76 6.43
C ASP A 262 -18.83 -13.52 7.48
N ALA A 263 -17.96 -14.51 7.70
CA ALA A 263 -16.83 -14.39 8.62
C ALA A 263 -15.79 -13.37 8.11
N GLY A 264 -15.54 -13.33 6.80
CA GLY A 264 -14.59 -12.43 6.15
C GLY A 264 -15.20 -11.13 5.59
N LYS A 265 -16.49 -10.84 5.81
CA LYS A 265 -17.19 -9.69 5.19
C LYS A 265 -16.58 -8.32 5.46
N HIS A 266 -15.76 -8.22 6.49
CA HIS A 266 -15.09 -6.98 6.89
C HIS A 266 -13.64 -6.88 6.43
N ILE A 267 -13.09 -7.94 5.84
CA ILE A 267 -11.74 -7.93 5.25
C ILE A 267 -11.80 -7.05 4.01
N LEU A 268 -10.86 -6.11 3.91
CA LEU A 268 -10.80 -5.20 2.76
C LEU A 268 -10.22 -5.93 1.54
N ILE A 269 -10.80 -5.73 0.37
CA ILE A 269 -10.28 -6.28 -0.89
C ILE A 269 -9.61 -5.15 -1.68
N ILE A 270 -8.30 -5.22 -1.80
CA ILE A 270 -7.48 -4.30 -2.59
C ILE A 270 -7.12 -4.98 -3.91
N SER A 271 -7.57 -4.41 -5.02
CA SER A 271 -7.31 -4.98 -6.34
C SER A 271 -5.95 -4.56 -6.86
N LYS A 272 -5.11 -5.53 -7.21
CA LYS A 272 -3.86 -5.29 -7.92
C LYS A 272 -4.17 -5.14 -9.40
N ILE A 273 -3.85 -3.97 -9.94
CA ILE A 273 -3.96 -3.67 -11.36
C ILE A 273 -2.58 -3.91 -11.98
N GLU A 274 -2.49 -5.01 -12.73
CA GLU A 274 -1.21 -5.51 -13.23
C GLU A 274 -1.25 -6.07 -14.65
N ASN A 275 -2.34 -5.83 -15.38
CA ASN A 275 -2.46 -6.16 -16.81
C ASN A 275 -3.29 -5.10 -17.56
N GLN A 276 -3.28 -5.14 -18.91
CA GLN A 276 -3.96 -4.11 -19.70
C GLN A 276 -5.49 -4.12 -19.50
N GLN A 277 -6.09 -5.30 -19.30
CA GLN A 277 -7.53 -5.41 -19.10
C GLN A 277 -7.97 -4.75 -17.78
N GLY A 278 -7.19 -4.93 -16.70
CA GLY A 278 -7.43 -4.23 -15.44
C GLY A 278 -7.30 -2.70 -15.57
N VAL A 279 -6.35 -2.21 -16.38
CA VAL A 279 -6.24 -0.78 -16.69
C VAL A 279 -7.44 -0.28 -17.52
N ALA A 280 -7.91 -1.07 -18.47
CA ALA A 280 -9.06 -0.73 -19.31
C ALA A 280 -10.38 -0.68 -18.49
N ASN A 281 -10.54 -1.62 -17.55
CA ASN A 281 -11.72 -1.75 -16.69
C ASN A 281 -11.56 -1.05 -15.34
N LEU A 282 -10.63 -0.09 -15.24
CA LEU A 282 -10.22 0.48 -13.96
C LEU A 282 -11.38 1.11 -13.17
N ASP A 283 -12.35 1.77 -13.84
CA ASP A 283 -13.46 2.43 -13.15
C ASP A 283 -14.40 1.43 -12.45
N GLU A 284 -14.80 0.35 -13.14
CA GLU A 284 -15.65 -0.68 -12.53
C GLU A 284 -14.92 -1.43 -11.41
N ILE A 285 -13.60 -1.65 -11.55
CA ILE A 285 -12.79 -2.28 -10.51
C ILE A 285 -12.70 -1.34 -9.30
N ILE A 286 -12.41 -0.05 -9.50
CA ILE A 286 -12.40 0.94 -8.42
C ILE A 286 -13.75 0.94 -7.70
N GLU A 287 -14.87 0.87 -8.41
CA GLU A 287 -16.21 0.84 -7.80
C GLU A 287 -16.43 -0.40 -6.93
N ALA A 288 -16.03 -1.58 -7.41
CA ALA A 288 -16.24 -2.85 -6.73
C ALA A 288 -15.24 -3.15 -5.59
N SER A 289 -14.06 -2.52 -5.60
CA SER A 289 -12.98 -2.80 -4.63
C SER A 289 -13.01 -1.87 -3.41
N ASP A 290 -12.37 -2.27 -2.32
CA ASP A 290 -12.14 -1.39 -1.17
C ASP A 290 -10.96 -0.43 -1.40
N GLY A 291 -10.06 -0.76 -2.32
CA GLY A 291 -8.92 0.06 -2.74
C GLY A 291 -8.16 -0.57 -3.90
N ILE A 292 -7.11 0.10 -4.36
CA ILE A 292 -6.30 -0.33 -5.52
C ILE A 292 -4.82 -0.41 -5.15
N MET A 293 -4.11 -1.36 -5.75
CA MET A 293 -2.65 -1.37 -5.80
C MET A 293 -2.19 -1.25 -7.25
N ALA A 294 -1.37 -0.24 -7.53
CA ALA A 294 -0.61 -0.17 -8.77
C ALA A 294 0.57 -1.14 -8.65
N ALA A 295 0.38 -2.38 -9.10
CA ALA A 295 1.36 -3.45 -9.01
C ALA A 295 2.31 -3.40 -10.23
N ARG A 296 3.35 -2.57 -10.12
CA ARG A 296 4.16 -2.12 -11.27
C ARG A 296 5.08 -3.17 -11.87
N GLY A 297 5.36 -4.26 -11.13
CA GLY A 297 6.20 -5.37 -11.60
C GLY A 297 5.59 -6.04 -12.83
N ASP A 298 4.53 -6.81 -12.62
CA ASP A 298 3.77 -7.45 -13.70
C ASP A 298 3.19 -6.44 -14.70
N LEU A 299 2.72 -5.27 -14.22
CA LEU A 299 2.22 -4.23 -15.13
C LEU A 299 3.29 -3.76 -16.12
N GLY A 300 4.54 -3.63 -15.69
CA GLY A 300 5.65 -3.19 -16.53
C GLY A 300 6.13 -4.21 -17.57
N ILE A 301 5.66 -5.45 -17.46
CA ILE A 301 5.81 -6.52 -18.45
C ILE A 301 4.60 -6.53 -19.38
N GLU A 302 3.40 -6.36 -18.82
CA GLU A 302 2.14 -6.35 -19.55
C GLU A 302 2.01 -5.11 -20.46
N ILE A 303 2.25 -3.90 -19.97
CA ILE A 303 2.30 -2.70 -20.82
C ILE A 303 3.75 -2.29 -21.07
N PRO A 304 4.03 -1.57 -22.18
CA PRO A 304 5.35 -0.97 -22.38
C PRO A 304 5.79 -0.19 -21.15
N THR A 305 7.01 -0.45 -20.68
CA THR A 305 7.53 0.07 -19.41
C THR A 305 7.45 1.60 -19.33
N GLU A 306 7.67 2.30 -20.45
CA GLU A 306 7.54 3.75 -20.56
C GLU A 306 6.10 4.28 -20.41
N LYS A 307 5.08 3.41 -20.36
CA LYS A 307 3.68 3.78 -20.11
C LYS A 307 3.23 3.51 -18.68
N VAL A 308 4.02 2.80 -17.87
CA VAL A 308 3.64 2.44 -16.48
C VAL A 308 3.37 3.68 -15.63
N PHE A 309 4.16 4.75 -15.79
CA PHE A 309 3.94 5.98 -15.04
C PHE A 309 2.59 6.66 -15.37
N LEU A 310 2.10 6.52 -16.61
CA LEU A 310 0.78 7.03 -17.00
C LEU A 310 -0.32 6.26 -16.26
N ALA A 311 -0.22 4.93 -16.26
CA ALA A 311 -1.16 4.06 -15.56
C ALA A 311 -1.15 4.31 -14.04
N GLN A 312 0.03 4.44 -13.43
CA GLN A 312 0.18 4.77 -12.00
C GLN A 312 -0.54 6.08 -11.66
N LYS A 313 -0.23 7.17 -12.37
CA LYS A 313 -0.83 8.49 -12.12
C LYS A 313 -2.35 8.46 -12.33
N GLN A 314 -2.82 7.77 -13.37
CA GLN A 314 -4.25 7.57 -13.63
C GLN A 314 -4.95 6.83 -12.49
N MET A 315 -4.39 5.71 -12.02
CA MET A 315 -4.93 4.93 -10.91
C MET A 315 -5.02 5.74 -9.63
N ILE A 316 -3.92 6.41 -9.25
CA ILE A 316 -3.85 7.22 -8.03
C ILE A 316 -4.88 8.36 -8.08
N ALA A 317 -4.95 9.11 -9.18
CA ALA A 317 -5.89 10.21 -9.32
C ALA A 317 -7.35 9.76 -9.25
N ARG A 318 -7.70 8.64 -9.89
CA ARG A 318 -9.07 8.09 -9.85
C ARG A 318 -9.45 7.58 -8.45
N CYS A 319 -8.51 6.94 -7.74
CA CYS A 319 -8.73 6.51 -6.36
C CYS A 319 -8.91 7.69 -5.40
N ASN A 320 -8.09 8.74 -5.54
CA ASN A 320 -8.23 9.99 -4.78
C ASN A 320 -9.60 10.64 -5.02
N LYS A 321 -10.07 10.68 -6.27
CA LYS A 321 -11.41 11.18 -6.62
C LYS A 321 -12.52 10.33 -5.98
N ALA A 322 -12.39 9.00 -6.02
CA ALA A 322 -13.34 8.09 -5.38
C ALA A 322 -13.31 8.19 -3.84
N GLY A 323 -12.15 8.51 -3.26
CA GLY A 323 -11.91 8.44 -1.81
C GLY A 323 -11.62 7.02 -1.34
N LYS A 324 -11.03 6.19 -2.21
CA LYS A 324 -10.59 4.83 -1.89
C LYS A 324 -9.05 4.81 -1.82
N PRO A 325 -8.44 4.04 -0.91
CA PRO A 325 -7.00 3.98 -0.74
C PRO A 325 -6.32 3.42 -1.97
N VAL A 326 -5.16 3.99 -2.30
CA VAL A 326 -4.31 3.52 -3.40
C VAL A 326 -2.86 3.31 -2.97
N ILE A 327 -2.31 2.17 -3.35
CA ILE A 327 -0.96 1.73 -3.00
C ILE A 327 -0.07 1.81 -4.25
N CYS A 328 1.09 2.45 -4.14
CA CYS A 328 2.16 2.32 -5.14
C CYS A 328 3.13 1.20 -4.70
N ALA A 329 3.39 0.24 -5.59
CA ALA A 329 4.08 -0.98 -5.23
C ALA A 329 5.17 -1.39 -6.22
N THR A 330 6.10 -2.21 -5.70
CA THR A 330 7.16 -2.94 -6.41
C THR A 330 8.34 -2.07 -6.85
N GLN A 331 9.56 -2.54 -6.54
CA GLN A 331 10.84 -1.94 -6.92
C GLN A 331 11.04 -0.46 -6.51
N MET A 332 10.39 -0.02 -5.43
CA MET A 332 10.50 1.37 -4.99
C MET A 332 11.90 1.70 -4.47
N LEU A 333 12.54 0.75 -3.77
CA LEU A 333 13.90 0.86 -3.25
C LEU A 333 14.74 -0.38 -3.61
N GLU A 334 14.54 -0.96 -4.80
CA GLU A 334 15.05 -2.30 -5.18
C GLU A 334 16.56 -2.48 -4.95
N SER A 335 17.38 -1.47 -5.25
CA SER A 335 18.83 -1.57 -5.04
C SER A 335 19.21 -1.79 -3.57
N MET A 336 18.33 -1.41 -2.64
CA MET A 336 18.56 -1.59 -1.21
C MET A 336 18.40 -3.04 -0.73
N VAL A 337 17.94 -3.96 -1.58
CA VAL A 337 18.04 -5.40 -1.32
C VAL A 337 19.50 -5.78 -1.02
N LYS A 338 20.47 -5.17 -1.70
CA LYS A 338 21.91 -5.47 -1.57
C LYS A 338 22.78 -4.28 -1.20
N LYS A 339 22.21 -3.07 -1.08
CA LYS A 339 22.98 -1.84 -0.81
C LYS A 339 22.37 -1.09 0.38
N PRO A 340 23.19 -0.47 1.24
CA PRO A 340 22.68 0.26 2.40
C PRO A 340 22.05 1.62 2.06
N ARG A 341 22.03 2.03 0.78
CA ARG A 341 21.47 3.31 0.33
C ARG A 341 20.79 3.16 -1.02
N PRO A 342 19.68 3.89 -1.27
CA PRO A 342 18.99 3.82 -2.54
C PRO A 342 19.72 4.61 -3.63
N THR A 343 19.35 4.33 -4.87
CA THR A 343 19.68 5.19 -6.00
C THR A 343 18.90 6.52 -5.94
N ARG A 344 19.31 7.49 -6.74
CA ARG A 344 18.55 8.76 -6.86
C ARG A 344 17.20 8.55 -7.53
N ALA A 345 17.12 7.61 -8.48
CA ALA A 345 15.88 7.25 -9.15
C ALA A 345 14.87 6.67 -8.16
N GLU A 346 15.28 5.74 -7.30
CA GLU A 346 14.45 5.14 -6.24
C GLU A 346 13.93 6.17 -5.24
N SER A 347 14.79 7.11 -4.81
CA SER A 347 14.33 8.19 -3.93
C SER A 347 13.30 9.11 -4.61
N SER A 348 13.53 9.42 -5.90
CA SER A 348 12.58 10.20 -6.70
C SER A 348 11.26 9.46 -6.92
N ASP A 349 11.31 8.14 -7.12
CA ASP A 349 10.14 7.30 -7.33
C ASP A 349 9.22 7.29 -6.11
N VAL A 350 9.77 7.05 -4.91
CA VAL A 350 9.02 7.13 -3.65
C VAL A 350 8.42 8.52 -3.45
N ALA A 351 9.20 9.58 -3.65
CA ALA A 351 8.71 10.95 -3.49
C ALA A 351 7.56 11.26 -4.47
N ASN A 352 7.70 10.89 -5.74
CA ASN A 352 6.68 11.15 -6.75
C ASN A 352 5.41 10.33 -6.53
N ALA A 353 5.50 9.09 -6.03
CA ALA A 353 4.31 8.31 -5.66
C ALA A 353 3.47 9.04 -4.58
N ILE A 354 4.14 9.64 -3.58
CA ILE A 354 3.48 10.45 -2.55
C ILE A 354 2.92 11.76 -3.12
N LEU A 355 3.68 12.46 -3.97
CA LEU A 355 3.24 13.69 -4.61
C LEU A 355 2.05 13.47 -5.57
N ASP A 356 2.00 12.32 -6.25
CA ASP A 356 0.85 11.89 -7.06
C ASP A 356 -0.41 11.65 -6.18
N GLY A 357 -0.20 11.41 -4.89
CA GLY A 357 -1.24 11.27 -3.89
C GLY A 357 -1.51 9.84 -3.44
N ALA A 358 -0.56 8.91 -3.61
CA ALA A 358 -0.67 7.56 -3.06
C ALA A 358 -0.88 7.61 -1.54
N ASP A 359 -1.78 6.75 -1.04
CA ASP A 359 -2.02 6.65 0.41
C ASP A 359 -0.96 5.81 1.09
N CYS A 360 -0.46 4.80 0.38
CA CYS A 360 0.57 3.88 0.86
C CYS A 360 1.65 3.65 -0.20
N VAL A 361 2.85 3.34 0.29
CA VAL A 361 3.98 2.85 -0.48
C VAL A 361 4.41 1.48 0.04
N MET A 362 4.93 0.62 -0.83
CA MET A 362 5.18 -0.78 -0.50
C MET A 362 6.59 -1.26 -0.83
N LEU A 363 7.19 -1.97 0.13
CA LEU A 363 8.46 -2.70 -0.02
C LEU A 363 8.16 -4.19 -0.22
N SER A 364 8.85 -4.80 -1.20
CA SER A 364 8.72 -6.20 -1.60
C SER A 364 9.98 -6.98 -1.24
N GLY A 365 10.89 -7.17 -2.19
CA GLY A 365 12.14 -7.89 -1.97
C GLY A 365 13.03 -7.22 -0.92
N GLU A 366 12.96 -5.90 -0.83
CA GLU A 366 13.75 -5.04 0.06
C GLU A 366 13.60 -5.44 1.53
N THR A 367 12.40 -5.85 1.94
CA THR A 367 12.10 -6.25 3.33
C THR A 367 11.91 -7.75 3.51
N ALA A 368 11.53 -8.47 2.46
CA ALA A 368 11.33 -9.92 2.55
C ALA A 368 12.65 -10.71 2.56
N LYS A 369 13.61 -10.31 1.72
CA LYS A 369 14.87 -11.04 1.46
C LYS A 369 16.12 -10.16 1.42
N GLY A 370 15.96 -8.85 1.61
CA GLY A 370 17.06 -7.89 1.54
C GLY A 370 17.99 -7.94 2.74
N ASP A 371 19.22 -7.46 2.54
CA ASP A 371 20.26 -7.41 3.57
C ASP A 371 20.05 -6.22 4.54
N TYR A 372 19.19 -5.25 4.16
CA TYR A 372 18.97 -3.98 4.88
C TYR A 372 17.48 -3.65 5.13
N PRO A 373 16.66 -4.56 5.69
CA PRO A 373 15.21 -4.35 5.80
C PRO A 373 14.85 -3.12 6.66
N LEU A 374 15.58 -2.86 7.74
CA LEU A 374 15.32 -1.71 8.62
C LEU A 374 15.66 -0.38 7.95
N ASP A 375 16.81 -0.30 7.28
CA ASP A 375 17.22 0.91 6.55
C ASP A 375 16.27 1.23 5.40
N CYS A 376 15.70 0.22 4.74
CA CYS A 376 14.69 0.41 3.69
C CYS A 376 13.44 1.10 4.25
N VAL A 377 12.89 0.59 5.36
CA VAL A 377 11.69 1.18 5.99
C VAL A 377 11.98 2.59 6.47
N GLN A 378 13.12 2.81 7.13
CA GLN A 378 13.53 4.13 7.61
C GLN A 378 13.73 5.14 6.46
N THR A 379 14.35 4.70 5.37
CA THR A 379 14.58 5.53 4.17
C THR A 379 13.26 5.90 3.51
N MET A 380 12.37 4.93 3.32
CA MET A 380 11.03 5.17 2.77
C MET A 380 10.23 6.13 3.66
N ALA A 381 10.28 5.97 4.98
CA ALA A 381 9.64 6.87 5.93
C ALA A 381 10.15 8.31 5.84
N SER A 382 11.47 8.50 5.71
CA SER A 382 12.08 9.83 5.57
C SER A 382 11.68 10.50 4.27
N ILE A 383 11.71 9.78 3.14
CA ILE A 383 11.30 10.33 1.84
C ILE A 383 9.81 10.71 1.86
N CYS A 384 8.95 9.88 2.45
CA CYS A 384 7.51 10.19 2.57
C CYS A 384 7.28 11.50 3.31
N LYS A 385 7.96 11.74 4.44
CA LYS A 385 7.80 12.98 5.22
C LYS A 385 8.18 14.24 4.42
N GLU A 386 9.28 14.18 3.68
CA GLU A 386 9.72 15.29 2.83
C GLU A 386 8.73 15.53 1.67
N ALA A 387 8.30 14.47 0.98
CA ALA A 387 7.32 14.56 -0.10
C ALA A 387 5.96 15.07 0.39
N GLU A 388 5.49 14.60 1.55
CA GLU A 388 4.27 15.09 2.20
C GLU A 388 4.34 16.58 2.49
N ALA A 389 5.49 17.09 2.94
CA ALA A 389 5.67 18.51 3.19
C ALA A 389 5.60 19.35 1.90
N ALA A 390 6.09 18.78 0.78
CA ALA A 390 6.13 19.42 -0.53
C ALA A 390 4.80 19.37 -1.32
N ILE A 391 3.74 18.73 -0.82
CA ILE A 391 2.43 18.74 -1.49
C ILE A 391 1.82 20.15 -1.46
N TRP A 392 1.33 20.63 -2.61
CA TRP A 392 0.54 21.87 -2.68
C TRP A 392 -0.92 21.63 -2.27
N HIS A 393 -1.12 21.48 -0.96
CA HIS A 393 -2.41 21.10 -0.36
C HIS A 393 -3.56 22.04 -0.75
N ARG A 394 -3.31 23.34 -0.87
CA ARG A 394 -4.33 24.33 -1.26
C ARG A 394 -4.98 23.98 -2.59
N ARG A 395 -4.18 23.65 -3.61
CA ARG A 395 -4.69 23.31 -4.94
C ARG A 395 -5.39 21.95 -4.93
N LEU A 396 -4.74 20.96 -4.32
CA LEU A 396 -5.26 19.60 -4.23
C LEU A 396 -6.64 19.56 -3.53
N PHE A 397 -6.79 20.28 -2.42
CA PHE A 397 -8.06 20.36 -1.69
C PHE A 397 -9.18 20.98 -2.52
N ILE A 398 -8.90 22.05 -3.29
CA ILE A 398 -9.88 22.68 -4.19
C ILE A 398 -10.33 21.67 -5.25
N ASP A 399 -9.38 21.00 -5.92
CA ASP A 399 -9.71 20.04 -6.98
C ASP A 399 -10.55 18.86 -6.44
N LEU A 400 -10.23 18.35 -5.24
CA LEU A 400 -11.00 17.29 -4.59
C LEU A 400 -12.41 17.76 -4.19
N SER A 401 -12.52 18.98 -3.64
CA SER A 401 -13.81 19.55 -3.21
C SER A 401 -14.74 19.81 -4.39
N LEU A 402 -14.22 20.28 -5.53
CA LEU A 402 -15.01 20.48 -6.75
C LEU A 402 -15.57 19.18 -7.33
N ASN A 403 -14.93 18.03 -7.06
CA ASN A 403 -15.43 16.73 -7.50
C ASN A 403 -16.55 16.17 -6.60
N ALA A 404 -16.84 16.78 -5.45
CA ALA A 404 -17.93 16.36 -4.58
C ALA A 404 -19.26 16.97 -5.04
N THR A 405 -19.99 16.25 -5.91
CA THR A 405 -21.27 16.71 -6.46
C THR A 405 -22.39 16.73 -5.38
N PRO A 406 -23.00 17.89 -5.07
CA PRO A 406 -24.10 17.98 -4.11
C PRO A 406 -25.41 17.35 -4.65
N PRO A 407 -26.32 16.87 -3.77
CA PRO A 407 -26.17 16.83 -2.32
C PRO A 407 -25.27 15.67 -1.87
N ILE A 408 -24.43 15.93 -0.86
CA ILE A 408 -23.64 14.92 -0.16
C ILE A 408 -24.17 14.74 1.27
N ASP A 409 -23.91 13.59 1.89
CA ASP A 409 -24.40 13.31 3.25
C ASP A 409 -23.71 14.18 4.32
N ALA A 410 -24.28 14.20 5.53
CA ALA A 410 -23.81 15.03 6.63
C ALA A 410 -22.36 14.72 7.07
N ALA A 411 -21.97 13.44 7.11
CA ALA A 411 -20.61 13.05 7.49
C ALA A 411 -19.60 13.50 6.43
N HIS A 412 -19.98 13.40 5.15
CA HIS A 412 -19.16 13.88 4.04
C HIS A 412 -19.01 15.40 4.06
N THR A 413 -20.12 16.13 4.30
CA THR A 413 -20.11 17.60 4.45
C THR A 413 -19.20 18.05 5.60
N VAL A 414 -19.32 17.41 6.76
CA VAL A 414 -18.49 17.71 7.93
C VAL A 414 -17.02 17.41 7.66
N ALA A 415 -16.69 16.35 6.91
CA ALA A 415 -15.31 16.04 6.55
C ALA A 415 -14.66 17.15 5.72
N ILE A 416 -15.35 17.70 4.71
CA ILE A 416 -14.86 18.83 3.91
C ILE A 416 -14.62 20.06 4.81
N ALA A 417 -15.63 20.41 5.61
CA ALA A 417 -15.55 21.56 6.51
C ALA A 417 -14.42 21.42 7.53
N ALA A 418 -14.19 20.21 8.05
CA ALA A 418 -13.12 19.91 8.99
C ALA A 418 -11.74 20.11 8.37
N VAL A 419 -11.53 19.68 7.14
CA VAL A 419 -10.25 19.86 6.45
C VAL A 419 -9.99 21.33 6.11
N GLU A 420 -11.01 22.07 5.65
CA GLU A 420 -10.90 23.51 5.45
C GLU A 420 -10.57 24.23 6.76
N ALA A 421 -11.31 23.93 7.85
CA ALA A 421 -11.05 24.49 9.17
C ALA A 421 -9.62 24.18 9.65
N SER A 422 -9.15 22.94 9.47
CA SER A 422 -7.80 22.54 9.85
C SER A 422 -6.71 23.34 9.14
N THR A 423 -6.97 23.73 7.89
CA THR A 423 -6.03 24.52 7.09
C THR A 423 -6.07 25.99 7.52
N LYS A 424 -7.27 26.56 7.77
CA LYS A 424 -7.42 27.94 8.22
C LYS A 424 -6.86 28.20 9.61
N SER A 425 -6.99 27.24 10.52
CA SER A 425 -6.46 27.38 11.88
C SER A 425 -5.04 26.85 12.05
N LEU A 426 -4.41 26.32 10.98
CA LEU A 426 -3.16 25.55 11.06
C LEU A 426 -3.20 24.51 12.19
N ALA A 427 -4.29 23.72 12.22
CA ALA A 427 -4.54 22.77 13.29
C ALA A 427 -3.40 21.76 13.44
N ALA A 428 -3.05 21.45 14.68
CA ALA A 428 -2.05 20.43 15.00
C ALA A 428 -2.53 19.02 14.63
N ALA A 429 -3.84 18.77 14.73
CA ALA A 429 -4.46 17.51 14.35
C ALA A 429 -5.97 17.64 14.13
N ILE A 430 -6.55 16.66 13.43
CA ILE A 430 -7.98 16.38 13.42
C ILE A 430 -8.21 15.12 14.27
N ILE A 431 -8.96 15.23 15.36
CA ILE A 431 -9.35 14.13 16.22
C ILE A 431 -10.74 13.67 15.81
N VAL A 432 -10.86 12.41 15.39
CA VAL A 432 -12.13 11.83 14.94
C VAL A 432 -12.48 10.59 15.76
N ILE A 433 -13.69 10.59 16.31
CA ILE A 433 -14.24 9.42 16.97
C ILE A 433 -14.96 8.55 15.95
N THR A 434 -14.50 7.30 15.76
CA THR A 434 -15.02 6.43 14.69
C THR A 434 -15.19 4.99 15.14
N THR A 435 -16.24 4.33 14.61
CA THR A 435 -16.49 2.89 14.85
C THR A 435 -16.08 2.05 13.65
N SER A 436 -16.56 2.40 12.46
CA SER A 436 -16.28 1.68 11.20
C SER A 436 -15.10 2.22 10.40
N GLY A 437 -14.51 3.36 10.80
CA GLY A 437 -13.45 4.04 10.05
C GLY A 437 -13.96 5.09 9.06
N ARG A 438 -15.18 4.93 8.53
CA ARG A 438 -15.76 5.78 7.46
C ARG A 438 -15.54 7.29 7.64
N SER A 439 -15.78 7.84 8.82
CA SER A 439 -15.61 9.28 9.08
C SER A 439 -14.15 9.73 8.95
N ALA A 440 -13.19 8.91 9.40
CA ALA A 440 -11.77 9.18 9.21
C ALA A 440 -11.37 9.05 7.74
N HIS A 441 -11.91 8.06 7.03
CA HIS A 441 -11.66 7.86 5.60
C HIS A 441 -12.15 9.05 4.75
N LEU A 442 -13.34 9.59 5.07
CA LEU A 442 -13.89 10.78 4.42
C LEU A 442 -13.02 12.02 4.68
N ILE A 443 -12.45 12.18 5.88
CA ILE A 443 -11.52 13.29 6.16
C ILE A 443 -10.21 13.08 5.37
N SER A 444 -9.68 11.85 5.35
CA SER A 444 -8.47 11.48 4.61
C SER A 444 -8.60 11.74 3.10
N LYS A 445 -9.79 11.52 2.53
CA LYS A 445 -10.11 11.81 1.12
C LYS A 445 -9.71 13.24 0.71
N TYR A 446 -9.90 14.21 1.60
CA TYR A 446 -9.60 15.63 1.34
C TYR A 446 -8.15 16.02 1.66
N LYS A 447 -7.31 15.03 1.96
CA LYS A 447 -5.85 15.12 2.10
C LYS A 447 -5.41 16.30 2.99
N PRO A 448 -5.84 16.36 4.27
CA PRO A 448 -5.36 17.39 5.18
C PRO A 448 -3.83 17.31 5.35
N ARG A 449 -3.24 18.45 5.69
CA ARG A 449 -1.82 18.57 6.02
C ARG A 449 -1.50 18.02 7.42
N CYS A 450 -2.42 18.19 8.37
CA CYS A 450 -2.26 17.69 9.73
C CYS A 450 -2.69 16.21 9.84
N PRO A 451 -2.17 15.46 10.84
CA PRO A 451 -2.60 14.09 11.08
C PRO A 451 -4.06 14.01 11.55
N ILE A 452 -4.70 12.89 11.19
CA ILE A 452 -6.05 12.51 11.61
C ILE A 452 -5.93 11.45 12.69
N ILE A 453 -6.13 11.80 13.96
CA ILE A 453 -6.15 10.83 15.06
C ILE A 453 -7.52 10.16 15.07
N ALA A 454 -7.57 8.90 14.62
CA ALA A 454 -8.78 8.10 14.59
C ALA A 454 -8.91 7.25 15.84
N VAL A 455 -9.72 7.70 16.80
CA VAL A 455 -9.95 6.99 18.06
C VAL A 455 -11.10 6.02 17.88
N THR A 456 -10.83 4.73 18.11
CA THR A 456 -11.80 3.65 17.94
C THR A 456 -11.66 2.58 19.01
N ARG A 457 -12.75 1.87 19.34
CA ARG A 457 -12.70 0.65 20.17
C ARG A 457 -12.56 -0.64 19.34
N CYS A 458 -12.61 -0.54 18.01
CA CYS A 458 -12.51 -1.70 17.14
C CYS A 458 -11.07 -1.90 16.66
N ALA A 459 -10.38 -2.91 17.18
CA ALA A 459 -8.99 -3.21 16.82
C ALA A 459 -8.80 -3.44 15.30
N ARG A 460 -9.78 -4.08 14.65
CA ARG A 460 -9.78 -4.26 13.19
C ARG A 460 -9.83 -2.92 12.45
N THR A 461 -10.75 -2.02 12.82
CA THR A 461 -10.82 -0.68 12.24
C THR A 461 -9.51 0.09 12.44
N ALA A 462 -8.90 -0.02 13.63
CA ALA A 462 -7.61 0.61 13.91
C ALA A 462 -6.50 0.09 12.97
N ARG A 463 -6.43 -1.23 12.74
CA ARG A 463 -5.46 -1.82 11.79
C ARG A 463 -5.73 -1.39 10.35
N GLN A 464 -6.97 -1.51 9.90
CA GLN A 464 -7.38 -1.19 8.52
C GLN A 464 -7.21 0.30 8.16
N ALA A 465 -7.28 1.20 9.14
CA ALA A 465 -7.15 2.63 8.95
C ALA A 465 -5.78 3.04 8.37
N HIS A 466 -4.73 2.22 8.52
CA HIS A 466 -3.40 2.47 7.94
C HIS A 466 -3.37 2.55 6.42
N LEU A 467 -4.41 2.06 5.73
CA LEU A 467 -4.51 2.21 4.27
C LEU A 467 -4.80 3.64 3.83
N TYR A 468 -5.28 4.50 4.72
CA TYR A 468 -5.74 5.85 4.40
C TYR A 468 -4.71 6.89 4.84
N ARG A 469 -4.28 7.76 3.92
CA ARG A 469 -3.29 8.79 4.23
C ARG A 469 -3.73 9.66 5.41
N ALA A 470 -2.77 10.06 6.23
CA ALA A 470 -2.88 10.90 7.40
C ALA A 470 -3.60 10.27 8.60
N VAL A 471 -4.19 9.08 8.48
CA VAL A 471 -4.90 8.45 9.59
C VAL A 471 -3.91 7.79 10.55
N LEU A 472 -3.85 8.31 11.78
CA LEU A 472 -3.15 7.72 12.92
C LEU A 472 -4.17 7.01 13.81
N PRO A 473 -4.30 5.68 13.69
CA PRO A 473 -5.27 4.93 14.49
C PRO A 473 -4.85 4.83 15.96
N VAL A 474 -5.80 5.06 16.86
CA VAL A 474 -5.65 4.87 18.31
C VAL A 474 -6.73 3.93 18.79
N LEU A 475 -6.33 2.77 19.32
CA LEU A 475 -7.23 1.83 19.97
C LEU A 475 -7.53 2.33 21.40
N TYR A 476 -8.79 2.63 21.66
CA TYR A 476 -9.29 2.99 22.98
C TYR A 476 -9.84 1.74 23.67
N GLU A 477 -9.16 1.27 24.72
CA GLU A 477 -9.46 -0.01 25.37
C GLU A 477 -10.37 0.13 26.60
N GLN A 478 -10.60 1.36 27.07
CA GLN A 478 -11.46 1.62 28.22
C GLN A 478 -12.93 1.31 27.91
N ASP A 479 -13.63 0.82 28.93
CA ASP A 479 -15.05 0.48 28.88
C ASP A 479 -15.92 1.69 28.51
N ARG A 480 -17.13 1.41 28.03
CA ARG A 480 -18.10 2.46 27.71
C ARG A 480 -18.62 3.10 29.00
N LEU A 481 -18.55 4.42 29.09
CA LEU A 481 -19.18 5.15 30.18
C LEU A 481 -20.71 5.20 29.97
N GLY A 482 -21.47 5.24 31.07
CA GLY A 482 -22.93 5.30 31.02
C GLY A 482 -23.46 6.61 30.42
N ASP A 483 -22.78 7.73 30.68
CA ASP A 483 -23.07 9.00 30.04
C ASP A 483 -22.34 9.12 28.69
N TRP A 484 -23.11 9.42 27.64
CA TRP A 484 -22.57 9.49 26.28
C TRP A 484 -21.57 10.64 26.10
N LEU A 485 -21.84 11.81 26.67
CA LEU A 485 -20.98 12.98 26.50
C LEU A 485 -19.65 12.77 27.22
N GLN A 486 -19.67 12.23 28.44
CA GLN A 486 -18.47 11.82 29.15
C GLN A 486 -17.68 10.76 28.37
N ASP A 487 -18.34 9.75 27.77
CA ASP A 487 -17.66 8.75 26.95
C ASP A 487 -17.01 9.33 25.69
N VAL A 488 -17.66 10.33 25.05
CA VAL A 488 -17.10 11.06 23.92
C VAL A 488 -15.89 11.87 24.37
N ASP A 489 -16.01 12.64 25.45
CA ASP A 489 -14.94 13.50 25.94
C ASP A 489 -13.72 12.69 26.40
N ALA A 490 -13.92 11.54 27.05
CA ALA A 490 -12.84 10.64 27.43
C ALA A 490 -12.03 10.14 26.21
N ARG A 491 -12.72 9.80 25.11
CA ARG A 491 -12.07 9.39 23.85
C ARG A 491 -11.37 10.55 23.14
N VAL A 492 -11.95 11.74 23.16
CA VAL A 492 -11.30 12.95 22.62
C VAL A 492 -10.02 13.24 23.39
N ASN A 493 -10.07 13.17 24.73
CA ASN A 493 -8.92 13.39 25.61
C ASN A 493 -7.83 12.33 25.39
N CYS A 494 -8.20 11.08 25.14
CA CYS A 494 -7.25 10.04 24.72
C CYS A 494 -6.51 10.45 23.42
N GLY A 495 -7.24 10.95 22.41
CA GLY A 495 -6.64 11.44 21.17
C GLY A 495 -5.68 12.63 21.40
N ILE A 496 -6.07 13.60 22.24
CA ILE A 496 -5.20 14.74 22.61
C ILE A 496 -3.94 14.22 23.31
N THR A 497 -4.09 13.31 24.28
CA THR A 497 -2.99 12.74 25.07
C THR A 497 -2.03 11.95 24.19
N PHE A 498 -2.55 11.18 23.23
CA PHE A 498 -1.75 10.51 22.21
C PHE A 498 -0.92 11.52 21.43
N GLY A 499 -1.53 12.58 20.88
CA GLY A 499 -0.79 13.60 20.13
C GLY A 499 0.25 14.36 20.97
N LYS A 500 -0.05 14.63 22.25
CA LYS A 500 0.92 15.22 23.21
C LYS A 500 2.10 14.29 23.47
N SER A 501 1.84 13.01 23.76
CA SER A 501 2.89 12.00 24.01
C SER A 501 3.80 11.76 22.80
N LYS A 502 3.27 11.92 21.59
CA LYS A 502 4.06 11.86 20.34
C LYS A 502 4.72 13.20 19.99
N GLY A 503 4.31 14.31 20.61
CA GLY A 503 4.92 15.65 20.51
C GLY A 503 4.34 16.62 19.48
N PHE A 504 3.19 16.33 18.85
CA PHE A 504 2.69 17.08 17.66
C PHE A 504 1.52 17.95 18.03
N ILE A 505 0.96 17.70 19.21
CA ILE A 505 -0.01 18.55 19.87
C ILE A 505 0.69 19.12 21.10
N LYS A 506 0.69 20.44 21.22
CA LYS A 506 1.15 21.20 22.39
C LYS A 506 -0.03 21.91 23.04
N SER A 507 0.17 22.40 24.26
CA SER A 507 -0.79 23.32 24.89
C SER A 507 -0.97 24.56 24.01
N SER A 508 -2.20 25.04 23.94
CA SER A 508 -2.67 26.14 23.10
C SER A 508 -2.69 25.88 21.59
N ASP A 509 -2.32 24.69 21.12
CA ASP A 509 -2.51 24.34 19.70
C ASP A 509 -4.01 24.19 19.38
N PRO A 510 -4.48 24.67 18.23
CA PRO A 510 -5.81 24.38 17.74
C PRO A 510 -5.89 22.94 17.23
N VAL A 511 -6.96 22.24 17.61
CA VAL A 511 -7.32 20.92 17.09
C VAL A 511 -8.76 20.92 16.59
N ILE A 512 -9.03 20.13 15.56
CA ILE A 512 -10.40 19.93 15.06
C ILE A 512 -10.95 18.65 15.68
N VAL A 513 -12.11 18.71 16.33
CA VAL A 513 -12.75 17.55 16.96
C VAL A 513 -14.02 17.18 16.21
N ILE A 514 -14.07 15.94 15.73
CA ILE A 514 -15.18 15.39 14.94
C ILE A 514 -15.87 14.26 15.71
N THR A 515 -17.17 14.45 15.97
CA THR A 515 -17.99 13.54 16.78
C THR A 515 -19.38 13.36 16.15
N GLY A 516 -20.15 12.42 16.69
CA GLY A 516 -21.56 12.21 16.32
C GLY A 516 -22.50 12.58 17.45
N TRP A 517 -23.69 13.05 17.09
CA TRP A 517 -24.71 13.47 18.06
C TRP A 517 -25.32 12.32 18.89
N LYS A 518 -25.21 11.07 18.42
CA LYS A 518 -25.69 9.88 19.14
C LYS A 518 -24.74 8.69 19.03
N GLN A 519 -24.98 7.71 19.90
CA GLN A 519 -24.29 6.42 19.91
C GLN A 519 -24.48 5.63 18.60
N GLY A 520 -23.46 4.84 18.25
CA GLY A 520 -23.47 3.96 17.08
C GLY A 520 -22.71 4.51 15.87
N SER A 521 -22.76 3.76 14.77
CA SER A 521 -22.09 4.11 13.51
C SER A 521 -23.02 4.92 12.60
N GLY A 522 -22.46 5.87 11.83
CA GLY A 522 -23.19 6.57 10.77
C GLY A 522 -23.82 7.91 11.15
N PHE A 523 -23.53 8.45 12.34
CA PHE A 523 -24.16 9.68 12.85
C PHE A 523 -23.18 10.85 13.04
N THR A 524 -22.02 10.82 12.39
CA THR A 524 -21.05 11.93 12.42
C THR A 524 -21.64 13.19 11.80
N ASN A 525 -21.76 14.24 12.60
CA ASN A 525 -22.33 15.53 12.17
C ASN A 525 -21.86 16.74 13.01
N THR A 526 -20.96 16.56 13.98
CA THR A 526 -20.50 17.64 14.86
C THR A 526 -19.02 17.90 14.64
N MET A 527 -18.68 19.16 14.37
CA MET A 527 -17.31 19.67 14.29
C MET A 527 -17.12 20.78 15.33
N ARG A 528 -16.01 20.72 16.06
CA ARG A 528 -15.58 21.77 17.00
C ARG A 528 -14.13 22.14 16.70
N VAL A 529 -13.81 23.43 16.77
CA VAL A 529 -12.41 23.89 16.87
C VAL A 529 -12.13 24.11 18.34
N VAL A 530 -11.14 23.42 18.88
CA VAL A 530 -10.81 23.44 20.32
C VAL A 530 -9.35 23.76 20.49
N TYR A 531 -9.02 24.58 21.49
CA TYR A 531 -7.64 24.82 21.91
C TYR A 531 -7.26 23.87 23.03
N VAL A 532 -6.11 23.23 22.89
CA VAL A 532 -5.66 22.22 23.85
C VAL A 532 -5.21 22.90 25.15
N SER A 533 -5.84 22.60 26.28
CA SER A 533 -5.45 23.17 27.58
C SER A 533 -4.23 22.46 28.18
N GLU A 534 -3.58 23.11 29.16
CA GLU A 534 -2.48 22.52 29.95
C GLU A 534 -2.96 21.33 30.80
N GLU A 535 -4.15 21.43 31.40
CA GLU A 535 -4.71 20.45 32.36
C GLU A 535 -5.19 19.13 31.72
N LEU A 536 -5.44 19.10 30.41
CA LEU A 536 -5.97 17.94 29.67
C LEU A 536 -4.97 16.77 29.49
N GLY A 537 -3.91 16.67 30.32
CA GLY A 537 -2.77 15.78 30.11
C GLY A 537 -2.62 14.58 31.07
N THR A 538 -3.48 14.42 32.08
CA THR A 538 -3.14 13.58 33.25
C THR A 538 -3.93 12.27 33.43
N ILE A 539 -4.78 11.84 32.48
CA ILE A 539 -5.76 10.77 32.76
C ILE A 539 -5.44 9.39 32.12
N CYS A 540 -4.36 9.22 31.36
CA CYS A 540 -4.03 7.90 30.76
C CYS A 540 -2.91 7.11 31.48
N ALA A 541 -2.86 7.17 32.80
CA ALA A 541 -2.01 6.27 33.60
C ALA A 541 -2.83 5.60 34.71
N ALA A 542 -3.51 4.50 34.34
CA ALA A 542 -3.85 3.37 35.21
C ALA A 542 -4.30 2.20 34.32
#